data_AF-A0A2P6NL71-F1
#
_entry.id   AF-A0A2P6NL71-F1
#
_cell.length_a   1.000
_cell.length_b   1.000
_cell.length_c   1.000
_cell.angle_alpha   90.00
_cell.angle_beta   90.00
_cell.angle_gamma   90.00
#
_symmetry.space_group_name_H-M   'P 1'
#
loop_
_entity.id
_entity.type
_entity.pdbx_description
1 polymer ?
#
loop_
_entity_poly.entity_id
_entity_poly.type
_entity_poly.pdbx_seq_one_letter_code
_entity_poly.pdbx_strand_id
1 'polypeptide(L)'
;MLNSLTKLGEGYSNPEGHIPIDIHINKLLEWLVDRRKIPSDWKKQLQPIGLRVKDASSHLPDSPLLQKYRDSMQPLTYFDCLEILKLLPQTGEDETKNLFGTYNSKVMKEWNDIIRSYESNFIYLGELASNLVNIVNVELPQMSKTIDRCNKSIMELERKDGEYNRSIQNYKSKYQQACQSLGVKGENVETEVPQLIQELPTIFDRVVVHLRQPEVTQAILYYREFNKMLSLYEGEQLNLLEDIQKNGNRPNSSEVKSLEKDWNLIEDYRPEGEKEIILPTKSLDMTESIIELPAPSPSDDENVKGEEEPVIQMEEPVVQTEEGEISWDVEDSNEISWDIGDGDVKIELVEASEEKKEEETILGNAAQRHKFVGDLMELYGFLEQRLEDVKAAQKEESGYSLFEKTSEVISEFEDVNKLQKAIAAVKLVVNDINSNRTKQLLDIKTSNRYSDRIISGLKQLTGCVERCLASLQYSQSKKQEHSSTIESTRPLMLEMTKRMSEMKQVMEAALSKQYNGREVHIVGEINNY
;
A
#
# COMPACT_ATOMS: atom_id res chain seq x y z
N MET A 1 -59.56 32.87 35.39
CA MET A 1 -59.65 33.35 36.78
C MET A 1 -59.02 34.72 36.85
N LEU A 2 -59.82 35.75 37.12
CA LEU A 2 -59.33 37.07 37.52
C LEU A 2 -58.65 36.97 38.90
N ASN A 3 -57.58 37.74 39.08
CA ASN A 3 -57.03 38.36 40.32
C ASN A 3 -55.49 38.39 40.18
N SER A 4 -54.75 39.48 40.41
CA SER A 4 -55.06 40.74 41.12
C SER A 4 -54.07 41.83 40.69
N LEU A 5 -54.57 42.93 40.15
CA LEU A 5 -53.82 44.18 40.02
C LEU A 5 -53.89 44.92 41.36
N THR A 6 -52.81 44.89 42.13
CA THR A 6 -52.67 45.68 43.35
C THR A 6 -52.28 47.10 42.96
N LYS A 7 -53.21 48.05 43.13
CA LYS A 7 -52.91 49.49 43.04
C LYS A 7 -52.14 49.91 44.29
N LEU A 8 -50.86 50.24 44.13
CA LEU A 8 -50.12 51.10 45.06
C LEU A 8 -50.10 52.52 44.49
N GLY A 9 -50.25 53.51 45.37
CA GLY A 9 -50.29 54.92 45.00
C GLY A 9 -49.03 55.33 44.23
N GLU A 10 -49.27 56.04 43.12
CA GLU A 10 -48.28 56.64 42.21
C GLU A 10 -47.39 55.65 41.43
N GLY A 11 -47.91 55.23 40.27
CA GLY A 11 -47.15 54.56 39.21
C GLY A 11 -47.47 53.06 39.09
N TYR A 12 -47.80 52.62 37.88
CA TYR A 12 -47.74 51.20 37.56
C TYR A 12 -46.29 50.75 37.71
N SER A 13 -45.99 49.87 38.67
CA SER A 13 -44.76 49.08 38.59
C SER A 13 -44.83 48.30 37.28
N ASN A 14 -43.84 48.49 36.41
CA ASN A 14 -43.78 47.78 35.13
C ASN A 14 -43.06 46.44 35.38
N PRO A 15 -43.76 45.31 35.57
CA PRO A 15 -43.12 44.01 35.81
C PRO A 15 -42.24 43.56 34.63
N GLU A 16 -42.43 44.15 33.45
CA GLU A 16 -41.60 43.90 32.25
C GLU A 16 -40.25 44.63 32.27
N GLY A 17 -40.02 45.55 33.22
CA GLY A 17 -38.77 46.31 33.33
C GLY A 17 -37.56 45.50 33.78
N HIS A 18 -37.77 44.28 34.29
CA HIS A 18 -36.72 43.41 34.83
C HIS A 18 -36.40 42.19 33.95
N ILE A 19 -37.07 42.00 32.80
CA ILE A 19 -36.81 40.85 31.92
C ILE A 19 -35.58 41.17 31.06
N PRO A 20 -34.53 40.34 30.99
CA PRO A 20 -33.40 40.60 30.09
C PRO A 20 -33.84 40.70 28.61
N ILE A 21 -33.13 41.49 27.82
CA ILE A 21 -33.36 41.60 26.36
C ILE A 21 -32.39 40.68 25.64
N ASP A 22 -32.90 39.60 25.07
CA ASP A 22 -32.10 38.70 24.25
C ASP A 22 -32.22 39.06 22.77
N ILE A 23 -31.08 39.21 22.10
CA ILE A 23 -30.99 39.59 20.69
C ILE A 23 -30.18 38.52 19.97
N HIS A 24 -30.79 37.87 18.97
CA HIS A 24 -30.08 36.89 18.16
C HIS A 24 -29.04 37.57 17.26
N ILE A 25 -27.81 37.07 17.21
CA ILE A 25 -26.70 37.66 16.44
C ILE A 25 -27.05 37.91 14.97
N ASN A 26 -27.66 36.94 14.28
CA ASN A 26 -28.08 37.06 12.88
C ASN A 26 -29.14 38.15 12.63
N LYS A 27 -29.82 38.61 13.67
CA LYS A 27 -30.86 39.65 13.62
C LYS A 27 -30.41 40.96 14.26
N LEU A 28 -29.21 41.03 14.79
CA LEU A 28 -28.71 42.16 15.56
C LEU A 28 -28.74 43.47 14.76
N LEU A 29 -28.19 43.46 13.54
CA LEU A 29 -28.15 44.65 12.68
C LEU A 29 -29.55 45.16 12.32
N GLU A 30 -30.44 44.25 11.93
CA GLU A 30 -31.85 44.55 11.63
C GLU A 30 -32.54 45.13 12.87
N TRP A 31 -32.36 44.49 14.03
CA TRP A 31 -32.93 44.91 15.30
C TRP A 31 -32.46 46.31 15.73
N LEU A 32 -31.17 46.64 15.53
CA LEU A 32 -30.62 47.96 15.84
C LEU A 32 -31.29 49.06 15.00
N VAL A 33 -31.55 48.79 13.72
CA VAL A 33 -32.21 49.75 12.81
C VAL A 33 -33.70 49.87 13.12
N ASP A 34 -34.41 48.76 13.27
CA ASP A 34 -35.86 48.73 13.51
C ASP A 34 -36.26 49.40 14.82
N ARG A 35 -35.43 49.21 15.86
CA ARG A 35 -35.60 49.87 17.16
C ARG A 35 -35.01 51.28 17.21
N ARG A 36 -34.52 51.80 16.07
CA ARG A 36 -33.92 53.13 15.91
C ARG A 36 -32.76 53.38 16.88
N LYS A 37 -31.97 52.34 17.18
CA LYS A 37 -30.74 52.45 17.97
C LYS A 37 -29.57 52.97 17.14
N ILE A 38 -29.61 52.70 15.84
CA ILE A 38 -28.77 53.29 14.81
C ILE A 38 -29.65 53.80 13.66
N PRO A 39 -29.21 54.79 12.87
CA PRO A 39 -29.97 55.27 11.72
C PRO A 39 -30.00 54.23 10.59
N SER A 40 -31.05 54.22 9.76
CA SER A 40 -31.18 53.26 8.65
C SER A 40 -30.11 53.42 7.56
N ASP A 41 -29.52 54.62 7.45
CA ASP A 41 -28.43 54.94 6.53
C ASP A 41 -27.05 54.92 7.21
N TRP A 42 -26.89 54.25 8.35
CA TRP A 42 -25.63 54.20 9.12
C TRP A 42 -24.42 53.82 8.26
N LYS A 43 -24.55 52.92 7.28
CA LYS A 43 -23.46 52.57 6.35
C LYS A 43 -23.00 53.77 5.52
N LYS A 44 -23.92 54.62 5.06
CA LYS A 44 -23.59 55.85 4.33
C LYS A 44 -22.92 56.88 5.24
N GLN A 45 -23.29 56.90 6.52
CA GLN A 45 -22.65 57.75 7.54
C GLN A 45 -21.27 57.21 7.97
N LEU A 46 -21.06 55.90 7.92
CA LEU A 46 -19.78 55.24 8.24
C LEU A 46 -18.69 55.50 7.18
N GLN A 47 -19.06 55.49 5.89
CA GLN A 47 -18.12 55.73 4.78
C GLN A 47 -17.20 56.96 4.95
N PRO A 48 -17.71 58.18 5.19
CA PRO A 48 -16.85 59.35 5.38
C PRO A 48 -15.99 59.27 6.65
N ILE A 49 -16.44 58.56 7.69
CA ILE A 49 -15.65 58.33 8.90
C ILE A 49 -14.46 57.42 8.56
N GLY A 50 -14.69 56.30 7.86
CA GLY A 50 -13.63 55.40 7.42
C GLY A 50 -12.58 56.07 6.52
N LEU A 51 -13.00 56.99 5.64
CA LEU A 51 -12.07 57.80 4.84
C LEU A 51 -11.21 58.72 5.72
N ARG A 52 -11.81 59.38 6.72
CA ARG A 52 -11.05 60.20 7.69
C ARG A 52 -10.09 59.36 8.53
N VAL A 53 -10.49 58.16 8.93
CA VAL A 53 -9.62 57.22 9.67
C VAL A 53 -8.40 56.85 8.82
N LYS A 54 -8.61 56.48 7.55
CA LYS A 54 -7.52 56.13 6.63
C LYS A 54 -6.56 57.30 6.37
N ASP A 55 -7.08 58.52 6.27
CA ASP A 55 -6.26 59.72 6.14
C ASP A 55 -5.45 59.96 7.43
N ALA A 56 -6.11 59.96 8.59
CA ALA A 56 -5.47 60.16 9.88
C ALA A 56 -4.42 59.08 10.22
N SER A 57 -4.61 57.83 9.80
CA SER A 57 -3.67 56.73 10.06
C SER A 57 -2.33 56.92 9.35
N SER A 58 -2.32 57.57 8.18
CA SER A 58 -1.09 57.90 7.45
C SER A 58 -0.23 58.97 8.15
N HIS A 59 -0.83 59.74 9.06
CA HIS A 59 -0.19 60.83 9.79
C HIS A 59 0.17 60.46 11.24
N LEU A 60 0.06 59.18 11.63
CA LEU A 60 0.37 58.74 13.00
C LEU A 60 1.87 58.94 13.34
N PRO A 61 2.22 59.38 14.57
CA PRO A 61 3.60 59.57 15.01
C PRO A 61 4.46 58.31 14.90
N ASP A 62 5.71 58.44 14.46
CA ASP A 62 6.62 57.31 14.31
C ASP A 62 7.01 56.68 15.66
N SER A 63 6.31 55.60 16.00
CA SER A 63 6.42 54.91 17.29
C SER A 63 6.13 53.43 17.10
N PRO A 64 6.92 52.53 17.72
CA PRO A 64 6.67 51.09 17.71
C PRO A 64 5.25 50.72 18.21
N LEU A 65 4.67 51.53 19.11
CA LEU A 65 3.34 51.30 19.68
C LEU A 65 2.21 51.45 18.65
N LEU A 66 2.40 52.31 17.65
CA LEU A 66 1.40 52.67 16.66
C LEU A 66 1.65 52.03 15.29
N GLN A 67 2.78 51.34 15.13
CA GLN A 67 3.21 50.76 13.86
C GLN A 67 2.15 49.81 13.27
N LYS A 68 1.53 48.96 14.11
CA LYS A 68 0.48 48.02 13.67
C LYS A 68 -0.74 48.71 13.05
N TYR A 69 -1.03 49.96 13.44
CA TYR A 69 -2.15 50.73 12.92
C TYR A 69 -1.79 51.50 11.65
N ARG A 70 -0.57 52.05 11.59
CA ARG A 70 -0.05 52.72 10.41
C ARG A 70 0.05 51.77 9.23
N ASP A 71 0.60 50.59 9.48
CA ASP A 71 0.94 49.61 8.44
C ASP A 71 -0.20 48.59 8.20
N SER A 72 -1.38 48.81 8.80
CA SER A 72 -2.53 47.92 8.66
C SER A 72 -3.02 47.91 7.21
N MET A 73 -3.08 46.72 6.61
CA MET A 73 -3.74 46.51 5.32
C MET A 73 -5.27 46.48 5.43
N GLN A 74 -5.79 46.20 6.62
CA GLN A 74 -7.23 46.17 6.89
C GLN A 74 -7.73 47.56 7.37
N PRO A 75 -8.96 47.96 7.02
CA PRO A 75 -9.55 49.18 7.54
C PRO A 75 -9.59 49.17 9.08
N LEU A 76 -9.14 50.27 9.69
CA LEU A 76 -9.22 50.44 11.14
C LEU A 76 -10.67 50.69 11.58
N THR A 77 -11.05 50.04 12.66
CA THR A 77 -12.39 50.06 13.26
C THR A 77 -12.49 51.11 14.38
N TYR A 78 -13.68 51.30 14.92
CA TYR A 78 -13.90 52.10 16.11
C TYR A 78 -12.99 51.72 17.29
N PHE A 79 -12.75 50.43 17.53
CA PHE A 79 -11.87 49.98 18.62
C PHE A 79 -10.41 50.34 18.39
N ASP A 80 -9.95 50.24 17.15
CA ASP A 80 -8.60 50.66 16.78
C ASP A 80 -8.43 52.16 17.03
N CYS A 81 -9.46 52.97 16.71
CA CYS A 81 -9.45 54.42 17.00
C CYS A 81 -9.34 54.71 18.50
N LEU A 82 -10.09 53.98 19.35
CA LEU A 82 -10.02 54.12 20.81
C LEU A 82 -8.64 53.76 21.36
N GLU A 83 -8.06 52.67 20.88
CA GLU A 83 -6.72 52.23 21.31
C GLU A 83 -5.65 53.21 20.86
N ILE A 84 -5.72 53.71 19.63
CA ILE A 84 -4.83 54.76 19.11
C ILE A 84 -4.89 56.01 20.00
N LEU A 85 -6.09 56.52 20.30
CA LEU A 85 -6.23 57.71 21.16
C LEU A 85 -5.63 57.49 22.55
N LYS A 86 -5.71 56.27 23.09
CA LYS A 86 -5.10 55.90 24.38
C LYS A 86 -3.57 55.82 24.31
N LEU A 87 -3.01 55.44 23.17
CA LEU A 87 -1.56 55.26 22.97
C LEU A 87 -0.83 56.56 22.58
N LEU A 88 -1.51 57.52 21.94
CA LEU A 88 -0.91 58.79 21.51
C LEU A 88 -0.16 59.57 22.61
N PRO A 89 -0.65 59.69 23.86
CA PRO A 89 0.12 60.36 24.92
C PRO A 89 1.49 59.72 25.18
N GLN A 90 1.61 58.41 24.96
CA GLN A 90 2.85 57.65 25.16
C GLN A 90 3.87 57.90 24.05
N THR A 91 3.48 58.58 22.96
CA THR A 91 4.37 58.99 21.87
C THR A 91 4.84 60.44 22.00
N GLY A 92 4.55 61.10 23.13
CA GLY A 92 4.91 62.51 23.37
C GLY A 92 3.87 63.51 22.88
N GLU A 93 2.69 63.07 22.45
CA GLU A 93 1.58 63.96 22.12
C GLU A 93 0.96 64.57 23.38
N ASP A 94 0.66 65.87 23.30
CA ASP A 94 0.08 66.62 24.42
C ASP A 94 -1.36 66.16 24.73
N GLU A 95 -1.56 65.55 25.89
CA GLU A 95 -2.86 65.10 26.38
C GLU A 95 -3.67 66.20 27.10
N THR A 96 -3.10 67.40 27.26
CA THR A 96 -3.79 68.50 27.92
C THR A 96 -4.96 69.02 27.08
N LYS A 97 -6.03 69.39 27.78
CA LYS A 97 -7.25 69.93 27.18
C LYS A 97 -7.36 71.42 27.48
N ASN A 98 -7.89 72.18 26.52
CA ASN A 98 -8.28 73.56 26.74
C ASN A 98 -9.53 73.66 27.63
N LEU A 99 -9.89 74.89 28.02
CA LEU A 99 -11.07 75.18 28.87
C LEU A 99 -12.41 74.68 28.30
N PHE A 100 -12.45 74.33 27.01
CA PHE A 100 -13.63 73.78 26.32
C PHE A 100 -13.55 72.25 26.16
N GLY A 101 -12.60 71.58 26.82
CA GLY A 101 -12.47 70.12 26.81
C GLY A 101 -11.93 69.52 25.51
N THR A 102 -11.31 70.34 24.65
CA THR A 102 -10.67 69.90 23.39
C THR A 102 -9.17 69.75 23.60
N TYR A 103 -8.55 68.72 23.01
CA TYR A 103 -7.11 68.51 23.09
C TYR A 103 -6.31 69.64 22.43
N ASN A 104 -5.17 69.98 23.02
CA ASN A 104 -4.22 70.95 22.48
C ASN A 104 -3.39 70.38 21.31
N SER A 105 -3.03 69.09 21.36
CA SER A 105 -2.41 68.39 20.23
C SER A 105 -3.39 68.26 19.05
N LYS A 106 -2.90 68.57 17.85
CA LYS A 106 -3.66 68.43 16.60
C LYS A 106 -4.02 66.97 16.32
N VAL A 107 -3.08 66.04 16.53
CA VAL A 107 -3.26 64.61 16.28
C VAL A 107 -4.26 64.02 17.28
N MET A 108 -4.11 64.32 18.57
CA MET A 108 -5.06 63.91 19.61
C MET A 108 -6.47 64.43 19.36
N LYS A 109 -6.57 65.71 18.94
CA LYS A 109 -7.86 66.32 18.59
C LYS A 109 -8.51 65.61 17.41
N GLU A 110 -7.76 65.32 16.35
CA GLU A 110 -8.25 64.65 15.16
C GLU A 110 -8.83 63.26 15.45
N TRP A 111 -8.10 62.41 16.18
CA TRP A 111 -8.57 61.09 16.57
C TRP A 111 -9.77 61.13 17.52
N ASN A 112 -9.79 62.08 18.46
CA ASN A 112 -10.95 62.32 19.32
C ASN A 112 -12.18 62.78 18.52
N ASP A 113 -12.00 63.61 17.48
CA ASP A 113 -13.10 64.07 16.62
C ASP A 113 -13.62 62.94 15.71
N ILE A 114 -12.76 62.01 15.29
CA ILE A 114 -13.14 60.77 14.60
C ILE A 114 -14.00 59.90 15.52
N ILE A 115 -13.55 59.66 16.76
CA ILE A 115 -14.30 58.89 17.77
C ILE A 115 -15.68 59.53 18.02
N ARG A 116 -15.74 60.86 18.18
CA ARG A 116 -17.02 61.58 18.31
C ARG A 116 -17.92 61.42 17.09
N SER A 117 -17.35 61.31 15.90
CA SER A 117 -18.13 61.07 14.67
C SER A 117 -18.73 59.66 14.65
N TYR A 118 -17.98 58.66 15.15
CA TYR A 118 -18.48 57.30 15.35
C TYR A 118 -19.58 57.23 16.42
N GLU A 119 -19.43 57.95 17.53
CA GLU A 119 -20.36 57.97 18.66
C GLU A 119 -21.63 58.77 18.37
N SER A 120 -21.53 59.79 17.51
CA SER A 120 -22.68 60.50 16.96
C SER A 120 -23.61 59.52 16.27
N ASN A 121 -24.91 59.57 16.57
CA ASN A 121 -25.91 58.63 16.08
C ASN A 121 -25.60 57.14 16.33
N PHE A 122 -24.65 56.83 17.23
CA PHE A 122 -24.21 55.46 17.55
C PHE A 122 -23.75 54.65 16.33
N ILE A 123 -23.11 55.28 15.33
CA ILE A 123 -22.65 54.60 14.11
C ILE A 123 -21.70 53.43 14.42
N TYR A 124 -20.87 53.56 15.47
CA TYR A 124 -20.01 52.46 15.92
C TYR A 124 -20.78 51.18 16.23
N LEU A 125 -22.01 51.23 16.75
CA LEU A 125 -22.81 50.03 17.02
C LEU A 125 -23.18 49.29 15.73
N GLY A 126 -23.38 50.01 14.62
CA GLY A 126 -23.62 49.41 13.31
C GLY A 126 -22.38 48.67 12.78
N GLU A 127 -21.20 49.30 12.88
CA GLU A 127 -19.93 48.67 12.51
C GLU A 127 -19.63 47.44 13.38
N LEU A 128 -19.77 47.56 14.71
CA LEU A 128 -19.57 46.48 15.66
C LEU A 128 -20.50 45.30 15.40
N ALA A 129 -21.80 45.57 15.20
CA ALA A 129 -22.77 44.52 14.89
C ALA A 129 -22.45 43.82 13.56
N SER A 130 -22.03 44.58 12.54
CA SER A 130 -21.62 44.00 11.25
C SER A 130 -20.39 43.11 11.38
N ASN A 131 -19.37 43.57 12.10
CA ASN A 131 -18.14 42.80 12.31
C ASN A 131 -18.40 41.56 13.18
N LEU A 132 -19.23 41.67 14.22
CA LEU A 132 -19.58 40.55 15.08
C LEU A 132 -20.32 39.45 14.30
N VAL A 133 -21.27 39.84 13.43
CA VAL A 133 -21.95 38.90 12.52
C VAL A 133 -20.95 38.24 11.56
N ASN A 134 -19.99 39.00 11.01
CA ASN A 134 -18.98 38.43 10.12
C ASN A 134 -18.07 37.42 10.83
N ILE A 135 -17.59 37.75 12.03
CA ILE A 135 -16.72 36.86 12.80
C ILE A 135 -17.43 35.53 13.12
N VAL A 136 -18.69 35.62 13.58
CA VAL A 136 -19.46 34.44 14.00
C VAL A 136 -19.90 33.58 12.82
N ASN A 137 -20.33 34.20 11.71
CA ASN A 137 -20.95 33.45 10.60
C ASN A 137 -19.98 33.08 9.49
N VAL A 138 -18.82 33.75 9.41
CA VAL A 138 -17.88 33.60 8.30
C VAL A 138 -16.51 33.18 8.82
N GLU A 139 -15.84 34.04 9.59
CA GLU A 139 -14.41 33.85 9.91
C GLU A 139 -14.17 32.62 10.79
N LEU A 140 -14.85 32.52 11.95
CA LEU A 140 -14.68 31.39 12.86
C LEU A 140 -15.11 30.06 12.23
N PRO A 141 -16.26 29.96 11.51
CA PRO A 141 -16.62 28.75 10.78
C PRO A 141 -15.61 28.37 9.69
N GLN A 142 -15.04 29.33 8.95
CA GLN A 142 -14.03 29.05 7.93
C GLN A 142 -12.72 28.53 8.52
N MET A 143 -12.26 29.12 9.63
CA MET A 143 -11.09 28.64 10.36
C MET A 143 -11.34 27.23 10.92
N SER A 144 -12.51 26.98 11.52
CA SER A 144 -12.90 25.65 12.01
C SER A 144 -12.91 24.63 10.88
N LYS A 145 -13.57 24.93 9.75
CA LYS A 145 -13.60 24.05 8.56
C LYS A 145 -12.22 23.75 8.02
N THR A 146 -11.31 24.71 8.06
CA THR A 146 -9.92 24.53 7.62
C THR A 146 -9.19 23.56 8.53
N ILE A 147 -9.30 23.73 9.86
CA ILE A 147 -8.73 22.82 10.85
C ILE A 147 -9.31 21.41 10.69
N ASP A 148 -10.63 21.28 10.55
CA ASP A 148 -11.31 20.00 10.38
C ASP A 148 -10.90 19.28 9.10
N ARG A 149 -10.73 20.01 7.99
CA ARG A 149 -10.22 19.47 6.72
C ARG A 149 -8.80 18.93 6.89
N CYS A 150 -7.91 19.72 7.50
CA CYS A 150 -6.54 19.29 7.76
C CYS A 150 -6.49 18.05 8.67
N ASN A 151 -7.30 18.01 9.74
CA ASN A 151 -7.39 16.85 10.62
C ASN A 151 -7.87 15.59 9.87
N LYS A 152 -8.91 15.71 9.03
CA LYS A 152 -9.40 14.59 8.20
C LYS A 152 -8.33 14.09 7.24
N SER A 153 -7.61 14.98 6.57
CA SER A 153 -6.49 14.61 5.69
C SER A 153 -5.37 13.89 6.46
N ILE A 154 -5.03 14.36 7.67
CA ILE A 154 -4.04 13.70 8.53
C ILE A 154 -4.48 12.28 8.90
N MET A 155 -5.73 12.10 9.32
CA MET A 155 -6.26 10.78 9.69
C MET A 155 -6.23 9.80 8.51
N GLU A 156 -6.59 10.25 7.32
CA GLU A 156 -6.55 9.42 6.10
C GLU A 156 -5.11 9.04 5.72
N LEU A 157 -4.17 9.98 5.84
CA LEU A 157 -2.74 9.71 5.62
C LEU A 157 -2.18 8.72 6.67
N GLU A 158 -2.59 8.81 7.93
CA GLU A 158 -2.22 7.85 8.97
C GLU A 158 -2.77 6.45 8.71
N ARG A 159 -4.00 6.35 8.19
CA ARG A 159 -4.58 5.08 7.74
C ARG A 159 -3.73 4.46 6.63
N LYS A 160 -3.40 5.24 5.60
CA LYS A 160 -2.54 4.81 4.48
C LYS A 160 -1.13 4.43 4.94
N ASP A 161 -0.55 5.16 5.90
CA ASP A 161 0.74 4.80 6.49
C ASP A 161 0.70 3.42 7.16
N GLY A 162 -0.40 3.10 7.83
CA GLY A 162 -0.61 1.76 8.40
C GLY A 162 -0.61 0.67 7.34
N GLU A 163 -1.23 0.92 6.19
CA GLU A 163 -1.26 0.00 5.04
C GLU A 163 0.12 -0.17 4.41
N TYR A 164 0.82 0.92 4.12
CA TYR A 164 2.19 0.86 3.58
C TYR A 164 3.14 0.11 4.51
N ASN A 165 3.03 0.32 5.82
CA ASN A 165 3.85 -0.42 6.80
C ASN A 165 3.55 -1.93 6.77
N ARG A 166 2.29 -2.34 6.68
CA ARG A 166 1.92 -3.75 6.54
C ARG A 166 2.47 -4.34 5.24
N SER A 167 2.31 -3.64 4.13
CA SER A 167 2.83 -4.05 2.82
C SER A 167 4.36 -4.19 2.83
N ILE A 168 5.08 -3.26 3.46
CA ILE A 168 6.54 -3.36 3.65
C ILE A 168 6.93 -4.64 4.38
N GLN A 169 6.25 -4.96 5.49
CA GLN A 169 6.55 -6.19 6.24
C GLN A 169 6.25 -7.44 5.41
N ASN A 170 5.14 -7.42 4.66
CA ASN A 170 4.77 -8.51 3.76
C ASN A 170 5.84 -8.74 2.68
N TYR A 171 6.23 -7.70 1.94
CA TYR A 171 7.26 -7.81 0.89
C TYR A 171 8.63 -8.21 1.43
N LYS A 172 9.03 -7.69 2.61
CA LYS A 172 10.26 -8.13 3.28
C LYS A 172 10.22 -9.60 3.66
N SER A 173 9.09 -10.08 4.19
CA SER A 173 8.91 -11.48 4.55
C SER A 173 8.95 -12.38 3.30
N LYS A 174 8.23 -12.00 2.23
CA LYS A 174 8.27 -12.70 0.94
C LYS A 174 9.68 -12.76 0.36
N TYR A 175 10.43 -11.66 0.41
CA TYR A 175 11.84 -11.62 -0.04
C TYR A 175 12.72 -12.58 0.77
N GLN A 176 12.59 -12.56 2.10
CA GLN A 176 13.36 -13.44 2.98
C GLN A 176 13.03 -14.92 2.74
N GLN A 177 11.75 -15.26 2.59
CA GLN A 177 11.31 -16.62 2.28
C GLN A 177 11.84 -17.08 0.91
N ALA A 178 11.78 -16.22 -0.10
CA ALA A 178 12.33 -16.51 -1.42
C ALA A 178 13.85 -16.76 -1.35
N CYS A 179 14.60 -15.91 -0.63
CA CYS A 179 16.04 -16.10 -0.43
C CYS A 179 16.36 -17.42 0.30
N GLN A 180 15.60 -17.75 1.35
CA GLN A 180 15.74 -19.01 2.07
C GLN A 180 15.46 -20.23 1.19
N SER A 181 14.39 -20.19 0.38
CA SER A 181 14.04 -21.28 -0.54
C SER A 181 15.09 -21.51 -1.62
N LEU A 182 15.76 -20.45 -2.07
CA LEU A 182 16.85 -20.48 -3.04
C LEU A 182 18.19 -20.90 -2.41
N GLY A 183 18.32 -20.83 -1.09
CA GLY A 183 19.59 -21.08 -0.38
C GLY A 183 20.59 -19.92 -0.48
N VAL A 184 20.11 -18.69 -0.69
CA VAL A 184 20.94 -17.48 -0.80
C VAL A 184 20.76 -16.58 0.43
N LYS A 185 21.73 -15.69 0.68
CA LYS A 185 21.67 -14.76 1.82
C LYS A 185 20.74 -13.58 1.54
N GLY A 186 20.62 -13.19 0.27
CA GLY A 186 19.85 -12.03 -0.18
C GLY A 186 20.60 -10.70 -0.04
N GLU A 187 21.93 -10.71 0.10
CA GLU A 187 22.75 -9.49 0.19
C GLU A 187 23.06 -8.93 -1.21
N ASN A 188 23.54 -9.80 -2.10
CA ASN A 188 23.74 -9.47 -3.52
C ASN A 188 23.28 -10.63 -4.41
N VAL A 189 21.97 -10.63 -4.70
CA VAL A 189 21.31 -11.67 -5.48
C VAL A 189 21.86 -11.82 -6.90
N GLU A 190 22.43 -10.77 -7.49
CA GLU A 190 23.06 -10.86 -8.83
C GLU A 190 24.32 -11.73 -8.82
N THR A 191 25.00 -11.79 -7.69
CA THR A 191 26.20 -12.62 -7.51
C THR A 191 25.91 -13.96 -6.86
N GLU A 192 24.97 -14.00 -5.92
CA GLU A 192 24.64 -15.20 -5.14
C GLU A 192 23.90 -16.25 -6.00
N VAL A 193 22.95 -15.84 -6.83
CA VAL A 193 22.15 -16.78 -7.63
C VAL A 193 23.02 -17.55 -8.64
N PRO A 194 23.90 -16.92 -9.44
CA PRO A 194 24.81 -17.66 -10.32
C PRO A 194 25.80 -18.56 -9.58
N GLN A 195 26.20 -18.19 -8.36
CA GLN A 195 27.13 -18.99 -7.55
C GLN A 195 26.53 -20.31 -7.06
N LEU A 196 25.20 -20.45 -7.03
CA LEU A 196 24.53 -21.70 -6.65
C LEU A 196 24.95 -22.89 -7.53
N ILE A 197 25.34 -22.65 -8.78
CA ILE A 197 25.83 -23.67 -9.72
C ILE A 197 27.03 -24.45 -9.13
N GLN A 198 27.80 -23.85 -8.21
CA GLN A 198 28.94 -24.50 -7.54
C GLN A 198 28.52 -25.68 -6.65
N GLU A 199 27.23 -25.83 -6.35
CA GLU A 199 26.71 -27.01 -5.65
C GLU A 199 26.62 -28.24 -6.57
N LEU A 200 26.46 -28.07 -7.89
CA LEU A 200 26.25 -29.19 -8.83
C LEU A 200 27.36 -30.24 -8.79
N PRO A 201 28.66 -29.89 -8.78
CA PRO A 201 29.74 -30.87 -8.63
C PRO A 201 29.56 -31.76 -7.41
N THR A 202 29.19 -31.20 -6.24
CA THR A 202 29.00 -31.98 -5.02
C THR A 202 27.78 -32.91 -5.09
N ILE A 203 26.71 -32.50 -5.81
CA ILE A 203 25.55 -33.35 -6.08
C ILE A 203 25.96 -34.51 -6.99
N PHE A 204 26.72 -34.23 -8.06
CA PHE A 204 27.21 -35.26 -8.96
C PHE A 204 28.18 -36.24 -8.27
N ASP A 205 29.04 -35.77 -7.38
CA ASP A 205 29.90 -36.64 -6.56
C ASP A 205 29.07 -37.56 -5.67
N ARG A 206 27.99 -37.03 -5.06
CA ARG A 206 27.06 -37.84 -4.26
C ARG A 206 26.35 -38.90 -5.10
N VAL A 207 25.91 -38.56 -6.30
CA VAL A 207 25.35 -39.51 -7.28
C VAL A 207 26.34 -40.63 -7.56
N VAL A 208 27.62 -40.32 -7.81
CA VAL A 208 28.67 -41.33 -8.05
C VAL A 208 28.89 -42.21 -6.81
N VAL A 209 28.90 -41.63 -5.61
CA VAL A 209 29.06 -42.38 -4.35
C VAL A 209 27.90 -43.35 -4.15
N HIS A 210 26.65 -42.92 -4.33
CA HIS A 210 25.49 -43.81 -4.22
C HIS A 210 25.46 -44.86 -5.33
N LEU A 211 25.83 -44.50 -6.56
CA LEU A 211 25.92 -45.43 -7.68
C LEU A 211 26.95 -46.55 -7.41
N ARG A 212 28.04 -46.25 -6.68
CA ARG A 212 29.09 -47.22 -6.30
C ARG A 212 28.73 -48.12 -5.11
N GLN A 213 27.54 -47.99 -4.54
CA GLN A 213 27.11 -48.89 -3.48
C GLN A 213 27.07 -50.34 -3.99
N PRO A 214 27.45 -51.32 -3.15
CA PRO A 214 27.50 -52.72 -3.56
C PRO A 214 26.13 -53.23 -3.99
N GLU A 215 25.05 -52.75 -3.38
CA GLU A 215 23.67 -53.10 -3.72
C GLU A 215 23.31 -52.67 -5.16
N VAL A 216 23.76 -51.48 -5.60
CA VAL A 216 23.54 -50.99 -6.97
C VAL A 216 24.39 -51.78 -7.97
N THR A 217 25.64 -52.09 -7.60
CA THR A 217 26.53 -52.93 -8.44
C THR A 217 25.93 -54.32 -8.65
N GLN A 218 25.42 -54.93 -7.58
CA GLN A 218 24.75 -56.23 -7.65
C GLN A 218 23.46 -56.16 -8.48
N ALA A 219 22.71 -55.07 -8.39
CA ALA A 219 21.51 -54.86 -9.19
C ALA A 219 21.80 -54.79 -10.69
N ILE A 220 22.84 -54.07 -11.10
CA ILE A 220 23.27 -53.98 -12.52
C ILE A 220 23.69 -55.36 -13.03
N LEU A 221 24.47 -56.10 -12.24
CA LEU A 221 24.88 -57.47 -12.58
C LEU A 221 23.67 -58.40 -12.71
N TYR A 222 22.71 -58.29 -11.78
CA TYR A 222 21.48 -59.08 -11.81
C TYR A 222 20.65 -58.81 -13.06
N TYR A 223 20.42 -57.52 -13.37
CA TYR A 223 19.72 -57.10 -14.59
C TYR A 223 20.37 -57.69 -15.84
N ARG A 224 21.71 -57.61 -15.95
CA ARG A 224 22.45 -58.13 -17.10
C ARG A 224 22.37 -59.66 -17.25
N GLU A 225 22.59 -60.39 -16.16
CA GLU A 225 22.53 -61.86 -16.20
C GLU A 225 21.09 -62.35 -16.45
N PHE A 226 20.09 -61.63 -15.94
CA PHE A 226 18.68 -61.93 -16.17
C PHE A 226 18.29 -61.74 -17.65
N ASN A 227 18.66 -60.61 -18.26
CA ASN A 227 18.40 -60.37 -19.68
C ASN A 227 19.14 -61.34 -20.60
N LYS A 228 20.38 -61.68 -20.26
CA LYS A 228 21.16 -62.69 -20.96
C LYS A 228 20.49 -64.06 -20.90
N MET A 229 19.93 -64.44 -19.75
CA MET A 229 19.21 -65.70 -19.60
C MET A 229 17.97 -65.76 -20.50
N LEU A 230 17.20 -64.67 -20.55
CA LEU A 230 16.00 -64.59 -21.37
C LEU A 230 16.28 -64.43 -22.88
N SER A 231 17.56 -64.32 -23.27
CA SER A 231 17.98 -64.08 -24.66
C SER A 231 17.28 -62.87 -25.30
N LEU A 232 16.86 -61.90 -24.47
CA LEU A 232 16.07 -60.75 -24.93
C LEU A 232 16.93 -59.72 -25.65
N TYR A 233 18.22 -59.62 -25.33
CA TYR A 233 19.15 -58.65 -25.91
C TYR A 233 20.60 -59.17 -25.88
N GLU A 234 21.36 -58.92 -26.96
CA GLU A 234 22.81 -59.15 -27.06
C GLU A 234 23.64 -57.83 -27.09
N GLY A 235 22.98 -56.67 -26.95
CA GLY A 235 23.61 -55.35 -26.94
C GLY A 235 24.20 -54.95 -25.58
N GLU A 236 25.03 -53.92 -25.57
CA GLU A 236 25.61 -53.38 -24.34
C GLU A 236 24.53 -52.59 -23.54
N GLN A 237 24.07 -53.11 -22.39
CA GLN A 237 23.00 -52.53 -21.56
C GLN A 237 23.56 -51.81 -20.32
N LEU A 238 22.96 -50.67 -19.94
CA LEU A 238 23.33 -49.88 -18.75
C LEU A 238 24.79 -49.40 -18.72
N ASN A 239 25.45 -49.28 -19.88
CA ASN A 239 26.89 -48.98 -19.97
C ASN A 239 27.25 -47.65 -19.31
N LEU A 240 26.34 -46.68 -19.35
CA LEU A 240 26.61 -45.38 -18.77
C LEU A 240 26.63 -45.44 -17.24
N LEU A 241 25.80 -46.30 -16.63
CA LEU A 241 25.87 -46.58 -15.19
C LEU A 241 27.21 -47.25 -14.84
N GLU A 242 27.59 -48.29 -15.57
CA GLU A 242 28.85 -49.00 -15.31
C GLU A 242 30.09 -48.12 -15.55
N ASP A 243 30.05 -47.28 -16.57
CA ASP A 243 31.13 -46.35 -16.88
C ASP A 243 31.30 -45.31 -15.78
N ILE A 244 30.20 -44.71 -15.29
CA ILE A 244 30.25 -43.76 -14.17
C ILE A 244 30.63 -44.46 -12.87
N GLN A 245 30.24 -45.72 -12.64
CA GLN A 245 30.72 -46.50 -11.49
C GLN A 245 32.25 -46.64 -11.52
N LYS A 246 32.82 -47.04 -12.66
CA LYS A 246 34.26 -47.30 -12.82
C LYS A 246 35.07 -46.01 -12.81
N ASN A 247 34.63 -45.00 -13.55
CA ASN A 247 35.45 -43.84 -13.90
C ASN A 247 34.96 -42.52 -13.27
N GLY A 248 33.79 -42.52 -12.63
CA GLY A 248 33.18 -41.32 -12.04
C GLY A 248 32.62 -40.35 -13.07
N ASN A 249 32.17 -39.18 -12.60
CA ASN A 249 31.63 -38.12 -13.44
C ASN A 249 32.75 -37.32 -14.15
N ARG A 250 33.42 -37.95 -15.11
CA ARG A 250 34.52 -37.34 -15.89
C ARG A 250 34.02 -36.37 -16.97
N PRO A 251 34.90 -35.54 -17.57
CA PRO A 251 34.57 -34.76 -18.77
C PRO A 251 34.04 -35.64 -19.91
N ASN A 252 33.07 -35.16 -20.67
CA ASN A 252 32.45 -35.87 -21.79
C ASN A 252 33.42 -35.96 -23.00
N SER A 253 34.33 -36.94 -22.94
CA SER A 253 35.34 -37.20 -23.97
C SER A 253 34.76 -37.90 -25.22
N SER A 254 35.54 -37.95 -26.31
CA SER A 254 35.15 -38.61 -27.58
C SER A 254 34.80 -40.10 -27.45
N GLU A 255 35.24 -40.77 -26.39
CA GLU A 255 34.90 -42.18 -26.09
C GLU A 255 33.46 -42.32 -25.60
N VAL A 256 32.96 -41.36 -24.81
CA VAL A 256 31.55 -41.32 -24.35
C VAL A 256 30.61 -40.94 -25.50
N LYS A 257 31.07 -40.07 -26.42
CA LYS A 257 30.35 -39.75 -27.67
C LYS A 257 30.15 -40.96 -28.59
N SER A 258 30.96 -42.02 -28.45
CA SER A 258 30.77 -43.26 -29.23
C SER A 258 29.56 -44.06 -28.73
N LEU A 259 29.24 -44.00 -27.42
CA LEU A 259 28.01 -44.56 -26.82
C LEU A 259 26.74 -43.76 -27.17
N GLU A 260 26.89 -42.59 -27.79
CA GLU A 260 25.82 -41.69 -28.27
C GLU A 260 25.29 -42.16 -29.64
N LYS A 261 26.13 -42.84 -30.43
CA LYS A 261 25.83 -43.26 -31.81
C LYS A 261 24.89 -44.46 -31.88
N ASP A 262 24.88 -45.30 -30.85
CA ASP A 262 24.05 -46.51 -30.80
C ASP A 262 22.57 -46.21 -30.49
N TRP A 263 22.26 -45.06 -29.88
CA TRP A 263 20.89 -44.65 -29.55
C TRP A 263 20.16 -44.00 -30.73
N ASN A 264 20.85 -43.17 -31.52
CA ASN A 264 20.25 -42.50 -32.69
C ASN A 264 19.87 -43.49 -33.82
N LEU A 265 20.30 -44.75 -33.74
CA LEU A 265 19.90 -45.82 -34.67
C LEU A 265 18.56 -46.48 -34.27
N ILE A 266 18.10 -46.31 -33.03
CA ILE A 266 16.84 -46.89 -32.54
C ILE A 266 15.64 -45.99 -32.87
N GLU A 267 15.84 -44.68 -32.96
CA GLU A 267 14.78 -43.71 -33.31
C GLU A 267 14.31 -43.83 -34.78
N ASP A 268 15.14 -44.43 -35.66
CA ASP A 268 14.83 -44.62 -37.09
C ASP A 268 14.18 -45.99 -37.43
N TYR A 269 14.05 -46.92 -36.46
CA TYR A 269 13.43 -48.23 -36.73
C TYR A 269 11.92 -48.21 -36.46
N ARG A 270 11.15 -47.69 -37.42
CA ARG A 270 9.71 -47.92 -37.52
C ARG A 270 9.46 -49.20 -38.33
N PRO A 271 9.01 -50.32 -37.74
CA PRO A 271 8.68 -51.50 -38.53
C PRO A 271 7.52 -51.15 -39.47
N GLU A 272 7.76 -51.26 -40.78
CA GLU A 272 6.70 -51.12 -41.79
C GLU A 272 5.70 -52.27 -41.62
N GLY A 273 4.54 -51.96 -41.05
CA GLY A 273 3.35 -52.79 -41.11
C GLY A 273 2.92 -53.42 -39.79
N GLU A 274 2.47 -52.61 -38.84
CA GLU A 274 1.52 -53.08 -37.83
C GLU A 274 0.24 -52.22 -37.89
N LYS A 275 -0.89 -52.90 -38.11
CA LYS A 275 -2.23 -52.31 -38.06
C LYS A 275 -2.54 -51.95 -36.61
N GLU A 276 -3.12 -50.77 -36.40
CA GLU A 276 -3.61 -50.28 -35.10
C GLU A 276 -4.37 -51.38 -34.33
N ILE A 277 -3.79 -51.81 -33.21
CA ILE A 277 -4.54 -52.51 -32.16
C ILE A 277 -5.04 -51.42 -31.21
N ILE A 278 -6.32 -51.08 -31.32
CA ILE A 278 -7.01 -50.19 -30.37
C ILE A 278 -7.19 -50.98 -29.06
N LEU A 279 -6.40 -50.65 -28.04
CA LEU A 279 -6.66 -51.03 -26.65
C LEU A 279 -7.56 -49.97 -25.99
N PRO A 280 -8.66 -50.36 -25.31
CA PRO A 280 -9.57 -49.42 -24.69
C PRO A 280 -8.94 -48.82 -23.42
N THR A 281 -8.64 -47.52 -23.46
CA THR A 281 -8.25 -46.72 -22.30
C THR A 281 -9.48 -46.42 -21.44
N LYS A 282 -9.72 -47.26 -20.42
CA LYS A 282 -10.43 -46.82 -19.21
C LYS A 282 -9.41 -46.26 -18.25
N SER A 283 -9.19 -44.94 -18.30
CA SER A 283 -8.56 -44.20 -17.22
C SER A 283 -9.53 -44.17 -16.04
N LEU A 284 -9.11 -44.75 -14.91
CA LEU A 284 -9.70 -44.48 -13.60
C LEU A 284 -9.38 -43.02 -13.25
N ASP A 285 -10.42 -42.20 -13.26
CA ASP A 285 -10.38 -40.83 -12.77
C ASP A 285 -10.59 -40.85 -11.25
N MET A 286 -9.51 -40.65 -10.48
CA MET A 286 -9.59 -40.31 -9.07
C MET A 286 -9.12 -38.87 -8.92
N THR A 287 -10.01 -37.92 -9.19
CA THR A 287 -9.85 -36.52 -8.81
C THR A 287 -10.43 -36.32 -7.42
N GLU A 288 -9.58 -35.80 -6.53
CA GLU A 288 -9.96 -35.33 -5.21
C GLU A 288 -10.95 -34.16 -5.32
N SER A 289 -11.95 -34.22 -4.47
CA SER A 289 -13.05 -33.27 -4.33
C SER A 289 -12.57 -31.87 -3.95
N ILE A 290 -12.63 -30.94 -4.90
CA ILE A 290 -12.75 -29.51 -4.61
C ILE A 290 -14.24 -29.18 -4.61
N ILE A 291 -14.74 -28.79 -3.44
CA ILE A 291 -16.11 -28.31 -3.25
C ILE A 291 -16.13 -26.85 -3.72
N GLU A 292 -16.59 -26.61 -4.95
CA GLU A 292 -17.06 -25.29 -5.39
C GLU A 292 -18.54 -25.13 -5.06
N LEU A 293 -18.83 -24.10 -4.25
CA LEU A 293 -20.18 -23.62 -3.96
C LEU A 293 -20.71 -22.86 -5.18
N PRO A 294 -21.95 -23.12 -5.65
CA PRO A 294 -22.49 -22.47 -6.84
C PRO A 294 -22.99 -21.05 -6.54
N ALA A 295 -22.53 -20.10 -7.35
CA ALA A 295 -23.17 -18.78 -7.50
C ALA A 295 -24.49 -18.91 -8.27
N PRO A 296 -25.58 -18.25 -7.84
CA PRO A 296 -26.84 -18.26 -8.58
C PRO A 296 -26.80 -17.26 -9.75
N SER A 297 -27.29 -17.72 -10.89
CA SER A 297 -27.51 -16.99 -12.14
C SER A 297 -28.59 -15.89 -12.01
N PRO A 298 -28.54 -14.85 -12.87
CA PRO A 298 -29.53 -13.79 -12.89
C PRO A 298 -30.78 -14.22 -13.68
N SER A 299 -31.95 -13.90 -13.15
CA SER A 299 -33.24 -13.97 -13.83
C SER A 299 -33.66 -12.59 -14.31
N ASP A 300 -34.00 -12.49 -15.59
CA ASP A 300 -34.71 -11.37 -16.20
C ASP A 300 -36.09 -11.18 -15.58
N ASP A 301 -36.50 -9.93 -15.32
CA ASP A 301 -37.86 -9.48 -15.62
C ASP A 301 -38.00 -7.94 -15.68
N GLU A 302 -39.04 -7.53 -16.40
CA GLU A 302 -39.31 -6.27 -17.08
C GLU A 302 -39.59 -5.00 -16.24
N ASN A 303 -39.15 -3.85 -16.79
CA ASN A 303 -39.90 -2.62 -17.10
C ASN A 303 -40.69 -1.85 -16.00
N VAL A 304 -40.45 -0.54 -15.84
CA VAL A 304 -41.46 0.57 -15.85
C VAL A 304 -40.78 1.96 -15.87
N LYS A 305 -41.37 2.85 -16.70
CA LYS A 305 -41.08 4.26 -16.99
C LYS A 305 -41.48 5.28 -15.91
N GLY A 306 -40.89 6.49 -16.00
CA GLY A 306 -41.45 7.80 -15.56
C GLY A 306 -40.33 8.81 -15.23
N GLU A 307 -39.89 9.67 -16.18
CA GLU A 307 -40.32 11.07 -16.45
C GLU A 307 -40.03 12.06 -15.28
N GLU A 308 -38.99 12.90 -15.41
CA GLU A 308 -39.02 14.39 -15.65
C GLU A 308 -39.19 15.19 -14.33
N GLU A 309 -38.51 16.30 -13.98
CA GLU A 309 -37.46 17.17 -14.54
C GLU A 309 -37.03 18.16 -13.38
N PRO A 310 -36.38 19.34 -13.57
CA PRO A 310 -35.04 19.67 -13.09
C PRO A 310 -34.95 20.70 -11.94
N VAL A 311 -33.81 20.76 -11.24
CA VAL A 311 -33.44 21.92 -10.40
C VAL A 311 -32.02 22.38 -10.73
N ILE A 312 -31.96 23.61 -11.26
CA ILE A 312 -30.78 24.41 -11.56
C ILE A 312 -30.13 24.85 -10.24
N GLN A 313 -28.83 24.57 -10.04
CA GLN A 313 -28.00 25.34 -9.09
C GLN A 313 -26.63 25.65 -9.68
N MET A 314 -26.20 26.87 -9.34
CA MET A 314 -25.27 27.72 -10.08
C MET A 314 -23.80 27.33 -9.89
N GLU A 315 -23.02 27.58 -10.93
CA GLU A 315 -21.57 27.39 -11.00
C GLU A 315 -20.81 28.25 -9.98
N GLU A 316 -19.93 27.62 -9.20
CA GLU A 316 -18.78 28.27 -8.56
C GLU A 316 -17.50 27.87 -9.31
N PRO A 317 -16.50 28.77 -9.44
CA PRO A 317 -15.37 28.57 -10.33
C PRO A 317 -14.41 27.49 -9.77
N VAL A 318 -14.28 26.40 -10.52
CA VAL A 318 -13.26 25.38 -10.31
C VAL A 318 -11.89 25.98 -10.60
N VAL A 319 -11.11 26.23 -9.55
CA VAL A 319 -9.67 26.40 -9.67
C VAL A 319 -9.08 25.05 -10.05
N GLN A 320 -8.65 24.92 -11.30
CA GLN A 320 -7.86 23.79 -11.78
C GLN A 320 -6.48 23.86 -11.11
N THR A 321 -6.30 23.17 -10.00
CA THR A 321 -4.99 22.66 -9.63
C THR A 321 -4.80 21.35 -10.38
N GLU A 322 -3.90 21.35 -11.35
CA GLU A 322 -3.34 20.13 -11.95
C GLU A 322 -2.63 19.34 -10.85
N GLU A 323 -3.39 18.55 -10.09
CA GLU A 323 -2.85 17.46 -9.32
C GLU A 323 -2.54 16.35 -10.31
N GLY A 324 -1.25 16.10 -10.53
CA GLY A 324 -0.81 14.90 -11.22
C GLY A 324 -1.34 13.68 -10.47
N GLU A 325 -2.40 13.08 -11.00
CA GLU A 325 -2.93 11.79 -10.59
C GLU A 325 -1.82 10.74 -10.79
N ILE A 326 -1.06 10.51 -9.72
CA ILE A 326 -0.26 9.30 -9.58
C ILE A 326 -1.28 8.19 -9.31
N SER A 327 -1.43 7.26 -10.25
CA SER A 327 -2.22 6.04 -10.07
C SER A 327 -1.82 5.36 -8.75
N TRP A 328 -2.80 5.24 -7.84
CA TRP A 328 -2.63 4.66 -6.50
C TRP A 328 -3.00 3.18 -6.44
N ASP A 329 -3.21 2.55 -7.58
CA ASP A 329 -3.41 1.11 -7.66
C ASP A 329 -2.03 0.45 -7.68
N VAL A 330 -1.49 0.23 -6.48
CA VAL A 330 -0.68 -0.97 -6.28
C VAL A 330 -1.69 -2.11 -6.27
N GLU A 331 -2.15 -2.51 -7.45
CA GLU A 331 -2.90 -3.74 -7.59
C GLU A 331 -2.09 -4.83 -6.88
N ASP A 332 -2.74 -5.54 -5.97
CA ASP A 332 -2.28 -6.84 -5.43
C ASP A 332 -2.21 -7.92 -6.54
N SER A 333 -2.25 -7.53 -7.82
CA SER A 333 -2.08 -8.38 -8.99
C SER A 333 -0.60 -8.65 -9.23
N ASN A 334 -0.07 -9.49 -8.36
CA ASN A 334 0.59 -10.73 -8.77
C ASN A 334 1.01 -11.39 -7.45
N GLU A 335 0.17 -12.30 -6.97
CA GLU A 335 0.74 -13.54 -6.44
C GLU A 335 1.72 -14.03 -7.51
N ILE A 336 3.00 -13.72 -7.31
CA ILE A 336 4.08 -14.43 -7.96
C ILE A 336 3.96 -15.85 -7.41
N SER A 337 3.15 -16.64 -8.12
CA SER A 337 3.12 -18.07 -7.97
C SER A 337 4.55 -18.56 -8.20
N TRP A 338 5.17 -19.01 -7.11
CA TRP A 338 6.40 -19.78 -7.17
C TRP A 338 6.14 -21.23 -7.60
N ASP A 339 4.95 -21.51 -8.14
CA ASP A 339 4.58 -22.83 -8.62
C ASP A 339 5.24 -23.06 -9.97
N ILE A 340 6.45 -23.63 -9.92
CA ILE A 340 7.07 -24.30 -11.05
C ILE A 340 6.32 -25.63 -11.20
N GLY A 341 5.11 -25.57 -11.74
CA GLY A 341 4.39 -26.71 -12.27
C GLY A 341 4.79 -26.96 -13.71
N ASP A 342 5.03 -28.22 -14.07
CA ASP A 342 5.38 -28.74 -15.40
C ASP A 342 4.60 -28.02 -16.52
N GLY A 343 5.25 -27.03 -17.12
CA GLY A 343 4.82 -26.44 -18.38
C GLY A 343 5.75 -26.97 -19.47
N ASP A 344 5.20 -27.81 -20.36
CA ASP A 344 5.86 -28.22 -21.60
C ASP A 344 6.25 -26.98 -22.41
N VAL A 345 7.47 -26.49 -22.22
CA VAL A 345 8.09 -25.50 -23.08
C VAL A 345 8.69 -26.25 -24.26
N LYS A 346 7.98 -26.24 -25.39
CA LYS A 346 8.59 -26.56 -26.69
C LYS A 346 9.66 -25.53 -26.98
N ILE A 347 10.92 -25.89 -26.76
CA ILE A 347 12.08 -25.08 -27.14
C ILE A 347 12.40 -25.37 -28.61
N GLU A 348 12.15 -24.39 -29.48
CA GLU A 348 12.79 -24.37 -30.80
C GLU A 348 14.30 -24.17 -30.61
N LEU A 349 15.07 -25.11 -31.14
CA LEU A 349 16.53 -25.07 -31.21
C LEU A 349 16.98 -23.87 -32.05
N VAL A 350 17.44 -22.81 -31.38
CA VAL A 350 18.24 -21.75 -32.02
C VAL A 350 19.70 -22.05 -31.73
N GLU A 351 20.45 -22.35 -32.78
CA GLU A 351 21.89 -22.60 -32.73
C GLU A 351 22.62 -21.33 -32.29
N ALA A 352 23.19 -21.37 -31.08
CA ALA A 352 24.03 -20.31 -30.53
C ALA A 352 25.51 -20.67 -30.65
N SER A 353 26.26 -19.67 -31.11
CA SER A 353 27.67 -19.60 -31.45
C SER A 353 28.65 -20.23 -30.46
N GLU A 354 29.69 -20.86 -31.03
CA GLU A 354 30.82 -21.50 -30.37
C GLU A 354 31.74 -20.51 -29.65
N GLU A 355 31.51 -20.31 -28.35
CA GLU A 355 32.55 -19.90 -27.41
C GLU A 355 33.07 -21.15 -26.68
N LYS A 356 34.40 -21.23 -26.48
CA LYS A 356 35.13 -22.38 -25.93
C LYS A 356 34.44 -22.97 -24.69
N LYS A 357 33.63 -24.03 -24.91
CA LYS A 357 33.01 -24.82 -23.84
C LYS A 357 34.12 -25.51 -23.05
N GLU A 358 34.26 -25.16 -21.77
CA GLU A 358 34.85 -26.09 -20.81
C GLU A 358 34.16 -27.45 -21.00
N GLU A 359 34.94 -28.52 -21.13
CA GLU A 359 34.40 -29.84 -21.41
C GLU A 359 33.44 -30.25 -20.29
N GLU A 360 32.14 -30.20 -20.59
CA GLU A 360 31.11 -30.53 -19.61
C GLU A 360 31.28 -31.98 -19.15
N THR A 361 31.07 -32.23 -17.86
CA THR A 361 31.05 -33.58 -17.30
C THR A 361 29.88 -34.40 -17.85
N ILE A 362 29.97 -35.73 -17.78
CA ILE A 362 28.92 -36.64 -18.27
C ILE A 362 27.54 -36.27 -17.68
N LEU A 363 27.43 -36.08 -16.38
CA LEU A 363 26.17 -35.67 -15.72
C LEU A 363 25.84 -34.19 -15.93
N GLY A 364 26.83 -33.36 -16.25
CA GLY A 364 26.63 -31.96 -16.61
C GLY A 364 25.99 -31.78 -17.99
N ASN A 365 26.30 -32.66 -18.93
CA ASN A 365 25.73 -32.67 -20.28
C ASN A 365 24.27 -33.15 -20.28
N ALA A 366 23.38 -32.43 -20.97
CA ALA A 366 21.96 -32.73 -20.96
C ALA A 366 21.59 -34.09 -21.60
N ALA A 367 22.17 -34.42 -22.74
CA ALA A 367 21.88 -35.67 -23.45
C ALA A 367 22.36 -36.89 -22.67
N GLN A 368 23.60 -36.84 -22.16
CA GLN A 368 24.17 -37.92 -21.36
C GLN A 368 23.46 -38.08 -20.02
N ARG A 369 23.09 -36.97 -19.35
CA ARG A 369 22.26 -37.03 -18.14
C ARG A 369 20.89 -37.65 -18.41
N HIS A 370 20.25 -37.35 -19.54
CA HIS A 370 18.98 -37.97 -19.91
C HIS A 370 19.13 -39.48 -20.09
N LYS A 371 20.16 -39.93 -20.81
CA LYS A 371 20.48 -41.36 -20.94
C LYS A 371 20.75 -42.02 -19.60
N PHE A 372 21.55 -41.37 -18.73
CA PHE A 372 21.86 -41.87 -17.39
C PHE A 372 20.60 -42.05 -16.53
N VAL A 373 19.68 -41.07 -16.57
CA VAL A 373 18.40 -41.17 -15.86
C VAL A 373 17.52 -42.26 -16.47
N GLY A 374 17.52 -42.43 -17.80
CA GLY A 374 16.85 -43.52 -18.50
C GLY A 374 17.32 -44.89 -17.99
N ASP A 375 18.63 -45.15 -18.05
CA ASP A 375 19.25 -46.38 -17.56
C ASP A 375 18.90 -46.65 -16.08
N LEU A 376 18.92 -45.61 -15.23
CA LEU A 376 18.54 -45.73 -13.82
C LEU A 376 17.07 -46.09 -13.62
N MET A 377 16.17 -45.46 -14.37
CA MET A 377 14.73 -45.70 -14.26
C MET A 377 14.37 -47.09 -14.80
N GLU A 378 15.06 -47.55 -15.85
CA GLU A 378 14.93 -48.92 -16.35
C GLU A 378 15.37 -49.94 -15.30
N LEU A 379 16.55 -49.77 -14.70
CA LEU A 379 17.02 -50.63 -13.62
C LEU A 379 16.07 -50.61 -12.43
N TYR A 380 15.59 -49.44 -12.03
CA TYR A 380 14.64 -49.29 -10.93
C TYR A 380 13.32 -50.03 -11.21
N GLY A 381 12.71 -49.81 -12.37
CA GLY A 381 11.46 -50.47 -12.77
C GLY A 381 11.61 -51.98 -12.88
N PHE A 382 12.73 -52.46 -13.42
CA PHE A 382 13.06 -53.89 -13.45
C PHE A 382 13.07 -54.50 -12.04
N LEU A 383 13.76 -53.88 -11.08
CA LEU A 383 13.85 -54.41 -9.72
C LEU A 383 12.50 -54.39 -9.01
N GLU A 384 11.69 -53.34 -9.19
CA GLU A 384 10.33 -53.27 -8.64
C GLU A 384 9.43 -54.37 -9.20
N GLN A 385 9.47 -54.60 -10.51
CA GLN A 385 8.74 -55.70 -11.14
C GLN A 385 9.20 -57.05 -10.59
N ARG A 386 10.51 -57.28 -10.52
CA ARG A 386 11.07 -58.51 -9.96
C ARG A 386 10.68 -58.74 -8.50
N LEU A 387 10.49 -57.67 -7.73
CA LEU A 387 10.07 -57.77 -6.34
C LEU A 387 8.66 -58.33 -6.21
N GLU A 388 7.75 -57.90 -7.07
CA GLU A 388 6.40 -58.43 -7.10
C GLU A 388 6.36 -59.87 -7.64
N ASP A 389 7.17 -60.19 -8.66
CA ASP A 389 7.29 -61.55 -9.18
C ASP A 389 7.77 -62.54 -8.10
N VAL A 390 8.82 -62.19 -7.35
CA VAL A 390 9.36 -63.04 -6.27
C VAL A 390 8.35 -63.19 -5.13
N LYS A 391 7.65 -62.12 -4.75
CA LYS A 391 6.58 -62.19 -3.73
C LYS A 391 5.41 -63.05 -4.19
N ALA A 392 5.04 -63.00 -5.47
CA ALA A 392 3.99 -63.83 -6.04
C ALA A 392 4.39 -65.30 -6.04
N ALA A 393 5.62 -65.61 -6.49
CA ALA A 393 6.16 -66.97 -6.50
C ALA A 393 6.28 -67.59 -5.09
N GLN A 394 6.59 -66.79 -4.06
CA GLN A 394 6.63 -67.25 -2.67
C GLN A 394 5.23 -67.56 -2.08
N LYS A 395 4.15 -67.01 -2.66
CA LYS A 395 2.77 -67.25 -2.20
C LYS A 395 2.14 -68.51 -2.80
N GLU A 396 2.61 -68.94 -3.96
CA GLU A 396 2.15 -70.18 -4.60
C GLU A 396 2.99 -71.36 -4.06
N GLU A 397 2.40 -72.23 -3.22
CA GLU A 397 3.07 -73.37 -2.54
C GLU A 397 3.73 -74.40 -3.49
N SER A 398 3.53 -74.29 -4.80
CA SER A 398 4.27 -75.02 -5.82
C SER A 398 5.66 -74.39 -6.01
N GLY A 399 6.62 -74.83 -5.19
CA GLY A 399 8.03 -74.41 -5.20
C GLY A 399 8.78 -74.69 -6.51
N TYR A 400 8.37 -74.04 -7.59
CA TYR A 400 9.19 -73.85 -8.78
C TYR A 400 10.19 -72.75 -8.46
N SER A 401 11.47 -73.11 -8.31
CA SER A 401 12.52 -72.14 -8.64
C SER A 401 12.22 -71.72 -10.08
N LEU A 402 11.89 -70.44 -10.26
CA LEU A 402 11.45 -69.87 -11.55
C LEU A 402 12.42 -70.20 -12.68
N PHE A 403 13.66 -70.57 -12.34
CA PHE A 403 14.71 -70.90 -13.28
C PHE A 403 15.66 -71.99 -12.72
N GLU A 404 15.46 -73.26 -13.08
CA GLU A 404 16.24 -74.41 -12.57
C GLU A 404 17.74 -74.42 -12.98
N LYS A 405 18.20 -73.47 -13.82
CA LYS A 405 19.61 -73.34 -14.25
C LYS A 405 19.99 -71.88 -14.41
N THR A 406 20.22 -71.18 -13.30
CA THR A 406 20.66 -69.78 -13.33
C THR A 406 22.04 -69.55 -12.78
N SER A 407 22.61 -68.43 -13.19
CA SER A 407 23.81 -67.85 -12.56
C SER A 407 23.58 -67.65 -11.05
N GLU A 408 24.64 -67.79 -10.26
CA GLU A 408 24.64 -67.56 -8.80
C GLU A 408 24.10 -66.17 -8.44
N VAL A 409 24.35 -65.18 -9.30
CA VAL A 409 23.83 -63.81 -9.19
C VAL A 409 22.30 -63.77 -9.19
N ILE A 410 21.64 -64.64 -9.96
CA ILE A 410 20.18 -64.62 -10.10
C ILE A 410 19.51 -65.30 -8.90
N SER A 411 20.11 -66.38 -8.38
CA SER A 411 19.62 -67.03 -7.17
C SER A 411 19.75 -66.15 -5.93
N GLU A 412 20.75 -65.25 -5.89
CA GLU A 412 20.90 -64.31 -4.79
C GLU A 412 19.75 -63.29 -4.70
N PHE A 413 19.09 -62.98 -5.81
CA PHE A 413 17.98 -62.02 -5.87
C PHE A 413 16.59 -62.67 -5.74
N GLU A 414 16.53 -63.97 -5.40
CA GLU A 414 15.30 -64.62 -4.92
C GLU A 414 14.95 -64.21 -3.46
N ASP A 415 15.90 -63.59 -2.74
CA ASP A 415 15.67 -63.02 -1.41
C ASP A 415 15.05 -61.62 -1.51
N VAL A 416 13.79 -61.51 -1.06
CA VAL A 416 13.02 -60.26 -0.98
C VAL A 416 13.78 -59.14 -0.25
N ASN A 417 14.55 -59.46 0.81
CA ASN A 417 15.27 -58.44 1.58
C ASN A 417 16.44 -57.85 0.79
N LYS A 418 17.17 -58.67 0.02
CA LYS A 418 18.27 -58.21 -0.85
C LYS A 418 17.72 -57.33 -1.96
N LEU A 419 16.62 -57.73 -2.58
CA LEU A 419 15.98 -56.97 -3.65
C LEU A 419 15.41 -55.63 -3.16
N GLN A 420 14.80 -55.59 -1.97
CA GLN A 420 14.37 -54.34 -1.33
C GLN A 420 15.54 -53.40 -1.02
N LYS A 421 16.69 -53.93 -0.55
CA LYS A 421 17.90 -53.13 -0.34
C LYS A 421 18.45 -52.55 -1.65
N ALA A 422 18.46 -53.35 -2.72
CA ALA A 422 18.85 -52.89 -4.05
C ALA A 422 17.94 -51.79 -4.59
N ILE A 423 16.61 -51.96 -4.47
CA ILE A 423 15.63 -50.92 -4.85
C ILE A 423 15.85 -49.64 -4.05
N ALA A 424 16.05 -49.75 -2.74
CA ALA A 424 16.31 -48.59 -1.89
C ALA A 424 17.60 -47.86 -2.30
N ALA A 425 18.68 -48.60 -2.61
CA ALA A 425 19.94 -48.02 -3.06
C ALA A 425 19.82 -47.32 -4.42
N VAL A 426 19.16 -47.94 -5.40
CA VAL A 426 18.92 -47.32 -6.73
C VAL A 426 18.04 -46.08 -6.59
N LYS A 427 17.02 -46.13 -5.72
CA LYS A 427 16.14 -44.98 -5.44
C LYS A 427 16.89 -43.76 -4.88
N LEU A 428 17.94 -43.97 -4.08
CA LEU A 428 18.78 -42.87 -3.59
C LEU A 428 19.48 -42.15 -4.75
N VAL A 429 20.01 -42.89 -5.72
CA VAL A 429 20.65 -42.32 -6.92
C VAL A 429 19.63 -41.53 -7.76
N VAL A 430 18.44 -42.10 -7.97
CA VAL A 430 17.33 -41.45 -8.70
C VAL A 430 16.92 -40.14 -8.02
N ASN A 431 16.75 -40.15 -6.69
CA ASN A 431 16.36 -38.96 -5.94
C ASN A 431 17.42 -37.86 -6.02
N ASP A 432 18.70 -38.20 -6.01
CA ASP A 432 19.79 -37.22 -6.09
C ASP A 432 19.86 -36.49 -7.43
N ILE A 433 19.72 -37.22 -8.53
CA ILE A 433 19.79 -36.65 -9.87
C ILE A 433 18.50 -35.91 -10.27
N ASN A 434 17.33 -36.38 -9.78
CA ASN A 434 16.02 -35.81 -10.11
C ASN A 434 15.44 -34.85 -9.05
N SER A 435 16.20 -34.50 -8.01
CA SER A 435 15.73 -33.56 -6.99
C SER A 435 15.37 -32.20 -7.59
N ASN A 436 14.36 -31.53 -7.02
CA ASN A 436 13.98 -30.17 -7.44
C ASN A 436 15.16 -29.19 -7.37
N ARG A 437 16.05 -29.36 -6.37
CA ARG A 437 17.27 -28.56 -6.26
C ARG A 437 18.20 -28.79 -7.44
N THR A 438 18.46 -30.05 -7.81
CA THR A 438 19.32 -30.40 -8.95
C THR A 438 18.76 -29.81 -10.25
N LYS A 439 17.45 -29.93 -10.48
CA LYS A 439 16.77 -29.32 -11.63
C LYS A 439 16.94 -27.80 -11.67
N GLN A 440 16.62 -27.10 -10.57
CA GLN A 440 16.78 -25.65 -10.48
C GLN A 440 18.22 -25.19 -10.75
N LEU A 441 19.22 -25.89 -10.23
CA LEU A 441 20.63 -25.56 -10.46
C LEU A 441 21.04 -25.78 -11.93
N LEU A 442 20.52 -26.83 -12.57
CA LEU A 442 20.73 -27.08 -13.99
C LEU A 442 20.04 -26.02 -14.86
N ASP A 443 18.86 -25.54 -14.48
CA ASP A 443 18.16 -24.45 -15.15
C ASP A 443 18.94 -23.13 -15.05
N ILE A 444 19.49 -22.82 -13.86
CA ILE A 444 20.39 -21.66 -13.66
C ILE A 444 21.64 -21.79 -14.53
N LYS A 445 22.23 -22.99 -14.64
CA LYS A 445 23.43 -23.23 -15.46
C LYS A 445 23.16 -23.10 -16.96
N THR A 446 22.02 -23.60 -17.43
CA THR A 446 21.72 -23.71 -18.87
C THR A 446 21.02 -22.50 -19.46
N SER A 447 20.23 -21.76 -18.65
CA SER A 447 19.42 -20.64 -19.10
C SER A 447 19.71 -19.36 -18.31
N ASN A 448 20.42 -18.42 -18.93
CA ASN A 448 20.62 -17.10 -18.32
C ASN A 448 19.29 -16.39 -18.04
N ARG A 449 18.28 -16.60 -18.91
CA ARG A 449 16.93 -16.05 -18.72
C ARG A 449 16.26 -16.54 -17.43
N TYR A 450 16.51 -17.79 -17.04
CA TYR A 450 15.96 -18.33 -15.81
C TYR A 450 16.59 -17.67 -14.58
N SER A 451 17.93 -17.52 -14.57
CA SER A 451 18.66 -16.77 -13.54
C SER A 451 18.19 -15.31 -13.46
N ASP A 452 18.08 -14.63 -14.61
CA ASP A 452 17.60 -13.25 -14.70
C ASP A 452 16.17 -13.11 -14.15
N ARG A 453 15.28 -14.07 -14.42
CA ARG A 453 13.91 -14.07 -13.90
C ARG A 453 13.88 -14.15 -12.37
N ILE A 454 14.70 -15.02 -11.77
CA ILE A 454 14.81 -15.14 -10.30
C ILE A 454 15.32 -13.83 -9.71
N ILE A 455 16.41 -13.29 -10.26
CA ILE A 455 17.03 -12.03 -9.80
C ILE A 455 16.03 -10.88 -9.92
N SER A 456 15.33 -10.76 -11.05
CA SER A 456 14.33 -9.73 -11.27
C SER A 456 13.14 -9.86 -10.33
N GLY A 457 12.67 -11.07 -10.03
CA GLY A 457 11.61 -11.30 -9.04
C GLY A 457 12.02 -10.83 -7.64
N LEU A 458 13.25 -11.15 -7.22
CA LEU A 458 13.80 -10.70 -5.94
C LEU A 458 13.95 -9.17 -5.88
N LYS A 459 14.46 -8.55 -6.96
CA LYS A 459 14.56 -7.09 -7.09
C LYS A 459 13.22 -6.39 -7.14
N GLN A 460 12.20 -7.02 -7.71
CA GLN A 460 10.85 -6.48 -7.73
C GLN A 460 10.30 -6.36 -6.31
N LEU A 461 10.52 -7.39 -5.46
CA LEU A 461 10.11 -7.35 -4.06
C LEU A 461 10.81 -6.23 -3.29
N THR A 462 12.12 -6.03 -3.49
CA THR A 462 12.83 -4.90 -2.86
C THR A 462 12.37 -3.55 -3.41
N GLY A 463 12.11 -3.45 -4.72
CA GLY A 463 11.56 -2.25 -5.34
C GLY A 463 10.15 -1.91 -4.85
N CYS A 464 9.31 -2.89 -4.54
CA CYS A 464 8.03 -2.68 -3.87
C CYS A 464 8.23 -2.07 -2.47
N VAL A 465 9.19 -2.58 -1.69
CA VAL A 465 9.53 -2.02 -0.37
C VAL A 465 9.98 -0.56 -0.49
N GLU A 466 10.89 -0.27 -1.43
CA GLU A 466 11.39 1.08 -1.67
C GLU A 466 10.28 2.06 -2.05
N ARG A 467 9.35 1.66 -2.94
CA ARG A 467 8.19 2.47 -3.30
C ARG A 467 7.29 2.75 -2.09
N CYS A 468 6.97 1.75 -1.28
CA CYS A 468 6.18 1.96 -0.07
C CYS A 468 6.90 2.89 0.94
N LEU A 469 8.22 2.79 1.07
CA LEU A 469 9.01 3.69 1.92
C LEU A 469 8.99 5.13 1.40
N ALA A 470 9.12 5.33 0.09
CA ALA A 470 9.00 6.64 -0.52
C ALA A 470 7.59 7.25 -0.31
N SER A 471 6.54 6.44 -0.45
CA SER A 471 5.16 6.87 -0.18
C SER A 471 4.95 7.26 1.29
N LEU A 472 5.55 6.52 2.24
CA LEU A 472 5.53 6.88 3.66
C LEU A 472 6.22 8.23 3.91
N GLN A 473 7.37 8.48 3.30
CA GLN A 473 8.09 9.74 3.46
C GLN A 473 7.27 10.92 2.91
N TYR A 474 6.66 10.74 1.73
CA TYR A 474 5.77 11.74 1.14
C TYR A 474 4.57 12.05 2.05
N SER A 475 3.90 11.00 2.56
CA SER A 475 2.79 11.11 3.50
C SER A 475 3.20 11.88 4.77
N GLN A 476 4.38 11.61 5.32
CA GLN A 476 4.91 12.34 6.48
C GLN A 476 5.11 13.83 6.20
N SER A 477 5.67 14.18 5.04
CA SER A 477 5.81 15.60 4.64
C SER A 477 4.45 16.29 4.51
N LYS A 478 3.45 15.62 3.94
CA LYS A 478 2.09 16.16 3.82
C LYS A 478 1.37 16.31 5.15
N LYS A 479 1.53 15.36 6.08
CA LYS A 479 1.01 15.51 7.45
C LYS A 479 1.65 16.70 8.17
N GLN A 480 2.95 16.95 7.98
CA GLN A 480 3.63 18.10 8.56
C GLN A 480 3.11 19.43 8.00
N GLU A 481 2.83 19.50 6.69
CA GLU A 481 2.22 20.67 6.03
C GLU A 481 0.83 20.98 6.64
N HIS A 482 -0.02 19.95 6.79
CA HIS A 482 -1.33 20.10 7.43
C HIS A 482 -1.23 20.47 8.91
N SER A 483 -0.28 19.87 9.66
CA SER A 483 -0.03 20.24 11.07
C SER A 483 0.39 21.69 11.21
N SER A 484 1.30 22.18 10.35
CA SER A 484 1.74 23.58 10.35
C SER A 484 0.59 24.55 10.02
N THR A 485 -0.31 24.15 9.12
CA THR A 485 -1.53 24.92 8.82
C THR A 485 -2.45 24.99 10.05
N ILE A 486 -2.61 23.90 10.78
CA ILE A 486 -3.39 23.88 12.02
C ILE A 486 -2.72 24.75 13.10
N GLU A 487 -1.40 24.64 13.26
CA GLU A 487 -0.62 25.40 14.25
C GLU A 487 -0.65 26.91 14.01
N SER A 488 -0.70 27.35 12.75
CA SER A 488 -0.84 28.77 12.39
C SER A 488 -2.28 29.28 12.48
N THR A 489 -3.27 28.44 12.15
CA THR A 489 -4.70 28.85 12.15
C THR A 489 -5.29 28.88 13.56
N ARG A 490 -4.92 27.93 14.43
CA ARG A 490 -5.44 27.82 15.80
C ARG A 490 -5.26 29.09 16.65
N PRO A 491 -4.07 29.73 16.73
CA PRO A 491 -3.91 30.97 17.50
C PRO A 491 -4.71 32.14 16.92
N LEU A 492 -4.83 32.22 15.59
CA LEU A 492 -5.66 33.24 14.94
C LEU A 492 -7.14 33.08 15.31
N MET A 493 -7.63 31.84 15.34
CA MET A 493 -8.99 31.53 15.76
C MET A 493 -9.22 31.94 17.23
N LEU A 494 -8.27 31.64 18.13
CA LEU A 494 -8.36 32.06 19.54
C LEU A 494 -8.39 33.59 19.71
N GLU A 495 -7.55 34.31 18.96
CA GLU A 495 -7.55 35.77 18.99
C GLU A 495 -8.86 36.34 18.45
N MET A 496 -9.41 35.77 17.38
CA MET A 496 -10.72 36.16 16.85
C MET A 496 -11.86 35.88 17.84
N THR A 497 -11.85 34.74 18.53
CA THR A 497 -12.82 34.45 19.60
C THR A 497 -12.72 35.46 20.75
N LYS A 498 -11.50 35.84 21.14
CA LYS A 498 -11.29 36.87 22.16
C LYS A 498 -11.84 38.22 21.71
N ARG A 499 -11.52 38.67 20.49
CA ARG A 499 -12.05 39.91 19.91
C ARG A 499 -13.57 39.88 19.85
N MET A 500 -14.16 38.76 19.43
CA MET A 500 -15.61 38.55 19.41
C MET A 500 -16.24 38.73 20.80
N SER A 501 -15.65 38.15 21.85
CA SER A 501 -16.12 38.28 23.23
C SER A 501 -16.06 39.73 23.74
N GLU A 502 -14.95 40.44 23.46
CA GLU A 502 -14.80 41.86 23.81
C GLU A 502 -15.83 42.73 23.09
N MET A 503 -16.03 42.52 21.79
CA MET A 503 -17.03 43.23 20.99
C MET A 503 -18.46 42.97 21.50
N LYS A 504 -18.77 41.72 21.87
CA LYS A 504 -20.05 41.34 22.47
C LYS A 504 -20.30 42.11 23.77
N GLN A 505 -19.34 42.10 24.69
CA GLN A 505 -19.46 42.78 25.99
C GLN A 505 -19.68 44.29 25.85
N VAL A 506 -18.92 44.94 24.97
CA VAL A 506 -19.07 46.39 24.75
C VAL A 506 -20.45 46.71 24.18
N MET A 507 -20.94 45.89 23.26
CA MET A 507 -22.24 46.12 22.64
C MET A 507 -23.41 45.87 23.62
N GLU A 508 -23.35 44.81 24.42
CA GLU A 508 -24.32 44.55 25.50
C GLU A 508 -24.35 45.70 26.51
N ALA A 509 -23.18 46.19 26.93
CA ALA A 509 -23.07 47.32 27.85
C ALA A 509 -23.61 48.63 27.24
N ALA A 510 -23.32 48.89 25.96
CA ALA A 510 -23.81 50.08 25.26
C ALA A 510 -25.34 50.06 25.11
N LEU A 511 -25.90 48.90 24.75
CA LEU A 511 -27.35 48.73 24.64
C LEU A 511 -28.04 48.79 26.00
N SER A 512 -27.47 48.17 27.04
CA SER A 512 -27.99 48.24 28.41
C SER A 512 -28.11 49.68 28.91
N LYS A 513 -27.09 50.51 28.66
CA LYS A 513 -27.12 51.95 28.98
C LYS A 513 -28.27 52.68 28.26
N GLN A 514 -28.55 52.34 27.00
CA GLN A 514 -29.68 52.91 26.26
C GLN A 514 -31.07 52.44 26.76
N TYR A 515 -31.12 51.39 27.60
CA TYR A 515 -32.34 50.88 28.24
C TYR A 515 -32.32 51.07 29.77
N ASN A 516 -31.72 52.15 30.25
CA ASN A 516 -31.70 52.51 31.68
C ASN A 516 -31.13 51.41 32.60
N GLY A 517 -30.14 50.65 32.11
CA GLY A 517 -29.47 49.59 32.88
C GLY A 517 -30.16 48.23 32.84
N ARG A 518 -31.17 48.04 31.97
CA ARG A 518 -31.75 46.72 31.70
C ARG A 518 -30.69 45.78 31.10
N GLU A 519 -30.65 44.54 31.54
CA GLU A 519 -29.72 43.53 31.00
C GLU A 519 -30.04 43.23 29.53
N VAL A 520 -28.99 43.14 28.71
CA VAL A 520 -29.06 42.83 27.28
C VAL A 520 -28.07 41.71 27.00
N HIS A 521 -28.51 40.66 26.31
CA HIS A 521 -27.66 39.55 25.89
C HIS A 521 -27.74 39.36 24.38
N ILE A 522 -26.57 39.19 23.77
CA ILE A 522 -26.47 38.76 22.37
C ILE A 522 -26.34 37.24 22.37
N VAL A 523 -27.33 36.58 21.79
CA VAL A 523 -27.49 35.13 21.82
C VAL A 523 -27.43 34.54 20.41
N GLY A 524 -27.31 33.20 20.30
CA GLY A 524 -27.24 32.47 19.04
C GLY A 524 -25.91 31.75 18.87
N GLU A 525 -25.45 31.62 17.62
CA GLU A 525 -24.21 30.93 17.24
C GLU A 525 -22.96 31.49 17.93
N ILE A 526 -23.02 32.75 18.37
CA ILE A 526 -21.97 33.42 19.13
C ILE A 526 -21.63 32.70 20.46
N ASN A 527 -22.56 31.92 21.02
CA ASN A 527 -22.34 31.18 22.26
C ASN A 527 -21.65 29.82 22.05
N ASN A 528 -21.38 29.44 20.80
CA ASN A 528 -20.70 28.18 20.48
C ASN A 528 -19.17 28.29 20.54
N TYR A 529 -18.62 29.48 20.82
CA TYR A 529 -17.21 29.82 20.72
C TYR A 529 -16.61 30.32 22.03
#